data_AF-A0A3M1NDP6-F1
#
_entry.id   AF-A0A3M1NDP6-F1
#
_cell.length_a   1.000
_cell.length_b   1.000
_cell.length_c   1.000
_cell.angle_alpha   90.00
_cell.angle_beta   90.00
_cell.angle_gamma   90.00
#
_symmetry.space_group_name_H-M   'P 1'
#
loop_
_entity.id
_entity.type
_entity.pdbx_description
1 polymer ?
#
loop_
_entity_poly.entity_id
_entity_poly.type
_entity_poly.pdbx_seq_one_letter_code
_entity_poly.pdbx_strand_id
1 'polypeptide(L)'
;MSWEAQYLRYTTALREVPRPLAFVDKEAFLENAQRTLTYAGQLPVRIATKSVRCVPLLHLLREYSSRFQGFLCVSAREALHLANEGLDDFLIGYPFYQRAEQEAFLELVRRGKKAVALIDSLEHAQALNYTFQGTGLQAPVCIEADVSSDWGWVY
;
A
#
# COMPACT_ATOMS: atom_id res chain seq x y z
N MET A 1 -24.12 12.51 -14.66
CA MET A 1 -23.59 13.36 -15.74
C MET A 1 -23.54 12.51 -17.01
N SER A 2 -23.93 13.02 -18.19
CA SER A 2 -23.76 12.24 -19.42
C SER A 2 -22.28 12.10 -19.76
N TRP A 3 -21.92 11.09 -20.56
CA TRP A 3 -20.55 10.91 -21.01
C TRP A 3 -20.06 12.12 -21.83
N GLU A 4 -20.93 12.78 -22.61
CA GLU A 4 -20.54 13.98 -23.38
C GLU A 4 -20.14 15.14 -22.44
N ALA A 5 -20.95 15.38 -21.40
CA ALA A 5 -20.67 16.45 -20.45
C ALA A 5 -19.34 16.21 -19.69
N GLN A 6 -19.05 14.96 -19.33
CA GLN A 6 -17.79 14.60 -18.69
C GLN A 6 -16.59 14.74 -19.65
N TYR A 7 -16.73 14.31 -20.90
CA TYR A 7 -15.71 14.49 -21.92
C TYR A 7 -15.40 15.98 -22.16
N LEU A 8 -16.42 16.81 -22.31
CA LEU A 8 -16.26 18.26 -22.51
C LEU A 8 -15.60 18.93 -21.30
N ARG A 9 -16.00 18.55 -20.07
CA ARG A 9 -15.38 19.04 -18.83
C ARG A 9 -13.87 18.79 -18.84
N TYR A 10 -13.44 17.55 -19.07
CA TYR A 10 -12.01 17.20 -19.01
C TYR A 10 -11.21 17.77 -20.17
N THR A 11 -11.72 17.69 -21.40
CA THR A 11 -11.01 18.24 -22.57
C THR A 11 -10.84 19.75 -22.49
N THR A 12 -11.82 20.46 -21.91
CA THR A 12 -11.71 21.89 -21.63
C THR A 12 -10.67 22.17 -20.55
N ALA A 13 -10.71 21.45 -19.42
CA ALA A 13 -9.77 21.64 -18.31
C ALA A 13 -8.31 21.34 -18.69
N LEU A 14 -8.11 20.41 -19.63
CA LEU A 14 -6.78 19.93 -20.04
C LEU A 14 -6.31 20.54 -21.37
N ARG A 15 -7.03 21.54 -21.92
CA ARG A 15 -6.79 22.06 -23.27
C ARG A 15 -5.36 22.54 -23.49
N GLU A 16 -4.81 23.23 -22.50
CA GLU A 16 -3.48 23.86 -22.56
C GLU A 16 -2.38 22.97 -21.96
N VAL A 17 -2.68 21.73 -21.59
CA VAL A 17 -1.70 20.80 -21.01
C VAL A 17 -1.03 19.98 -22.12
N PRO A 18 0.31 20.05 -22.24
CA PRO A 18 1.05 19.25 -23.23
C PRO A 18 0.81 17.75 -23.07
N ARG A 19 0.84 17.01 -24.18
CA ARG A 19 0.63 15.55 -24.24
C ARG A 19 1.97 14.82 -24.47
N PRO A 20 2.12 13.56 -23.99
CA PRO A 20 1.15 12.77 -23.23
C PRO A 20 1.02 13.26 -21.78
N LEU A 21 -0.18 13.11 -21.21
CA LEU A 21 -0.46 13.45 -19.81
C LEU A 21 -1.27 12.35 -19.14
N ALA A 22 -1.19 12.29 -17.82
CA ALA A 22 -2.11 11.57 -16.95
C ALA A 22 -2.73 12.55 -15.97
N PHE A 23 -4.01 12.38 -15.65
CA PHE A 23 -4.71 13.22 -14.68
C PHE A 23 -5.61 12.38 -13.79
N VAL A 24 -5.96 12.95 -12.63
CA VAL A 24 -6.93 12.39 -11.69
C VAL A 24 -8.00 13.44 -11.44
N ASP A 25 -9.27 13.07 -11.60
CA ASP A 25 -10.37 13.88 -11.09
C ASP A 25 -10.41 13.73 -9.57
N LYS A 26 -10.08 14.82 -8.86
CA LYS A 26 -10.01 14.85 -7.40
C LYS A 26 -11.37 14.63 -6.75
N GLU A 27 -12.46 15.14 -7.34
CA GLU A 27 -13.81 14.96 -6.78
C GLU A 27 -14.23 13.49 -6.89
N ALA A 28 -14.06 12.89 -8.06
CA ALA A 28 -14.35 11.47 -8.26
C ALA A 28 -13.46 10.57 -7.40
N PHE A 29 -12.19 10.95 -7.18
CA PHE A 29 -11.27 10.24 -6.30
C PHE A 29 -11.75 10.24 -4.84
N LEU A 30 -12.19 11.39 -4.33
CA LEU A 30 -12.72 11.51 -2.96
C LEU A 30 -14.09 10.83 -2.80
N GLU A 31 -14.94 10.85 -3.83
CA GLU A 31 -16.19 10.08 -3.83
C GLU A 31 -15.91 8.57 -3.70
N ASN A 32 -14.94 8.06 -4.45
CA ASN A 32 -14.52 6.66 -4.32
C ASN A 32 -13.96 6.36 -2.93
N ALA A 33 -13.16 7.27 -2.36
CA ALA A 33 -12.66 7.13 -1.00
C ALA A 33 -13.81 7.03 0.02
N GLN A 34 -14.82 7.90 -0.10
CA GLN A 34 -16.01 7.85 0.76
C GLN A 34 -16.79 6.53 0.59
N ARG A 35 -16.96 6.05 -0.64
CA ARG A 35 -17.60 4.76 -0.91
C ARG A 35 -16.83 3.60 -0.27
N THR A 36 -15.51 3.60 -0.36
CA THR A 36 -14.65 2.61 0.31
C THR A 36 -14.86 2.62 1.84
N LEU A 37 -14.94 3.81 2.45
CA LEU A 37 -15.20 3.93 3.88
C LEU A 37 -16.58 3.40 4.28
N THR A 38 -17.60 3.66 3.46
CA THR A 38 -18.96 3.12 3.63
C THR A 38 -18.95 1.59 3.59
N TYR A 39 -18.30 0.99 2.59
CA TYR A 39 -18.21 -0.48 2.48
C TYR A 39 -17.39 -1.11 3.61
N ALA A 40 -16.37 -0.40 4.11
CA ALA A 40 -15.57 -0.87 5.24
C ALA A 40 -16.31 -0.82 6.58
N GLY A 41 -17.52 -0.27 6.66
CA GLY A 41 -18.33 -0.23 7.88
C GLY A 41 -17.66 0.59 8.97
N GLN A 42 -17.19 -0.04 10.05
CA GLN A 42 -16.40 0.60 11.12
C GLN A 42 -14.91 0.20 11.09
N LEU A 43 -14.52 -0.71 10.20
CA LEU A 43 -13.15 -1.19 10.13
C LEU A 43 -12.21 -0.14 9.53
N PRO A 44 -10.94 -0.10 9.96
CA PRO A 44 -9.93 0.71 9.27
C PRO A 44 -9.69 0.17 7.86
N VAL A 45 -9.26 1.06 6.97
CA VAL A 45 -8.93 0.75 5.57
C VAL A 45 -7.44 0.98 5.37
N ARG A 46 -6.72 -0.10 5.03
CA ARG A 46 -5.31 -0.01 4.61
C ARG A 46 -5.25 0.25 3.10
N ILE A 47 -4.53 1.28 2.69
CA ILE A 47 -4.47 1.70 1.28
C ILE A 47 -3.51 0.79 0.51
N ALA A 48 -4.01 0.08 -0.51
CA ALA A 48 -3.15 -0.65 -1.46
C ALA A 48 -2.44 0.33 -2.40
N THR A 49 -1.13 0.57 -2.17
CA THR A 49 -0.37 1.62 -2.86
C THR A 49 -0.24 1.37 -4.35
N LYS A 50 -0.24 0.10 -4.77
CA LYS A 50 -0.18 -0.33 -6.18
C LYS A 50 -1.27 0.26 -7.07
N SER A 51 -2.44 0.57 -6.52
CA SER A 51 -3.55 1.12 -7.31
C SER A 51 -3.47 2.64 -7.44
N VAL A 52 -2.73 3.32 -6.56
CA VAL A 52 -2.64 4.79 -6.51
C VAL A 52 -1.33 5.29 -7.09
N ARG A 53 -0.19 4.70 -6.69
CA ARG A 53 1.18 5.02 -7.15
C ARG A 53 1.51 6.52 -7.24
N CYS A 54 0.96 7.32 -6.33
CA CYS A 54 1.11 8.78 -6.32
C CYS A 54 1.17 9.28 -4.87
N VAL A 55 2.35 9.72 -4.43
CA VAL A 55 2.61 10.15 -3.04
C VAL A 55 1.64 11.25 -2.58
N PRO A 56 1.40 12.34 -3.34
CA PRO A 56 0.41 13.34 -2.95
C PRO A 56 -1.01 12.79 -2.75
N LEU A 57 -1.44 11.81 -3.57
CA LEU A 57 -2.76 11.20 -3.41
C LEU A 57 -2.83 10.25 -2.20
N LEU A 58 -1.72 9.58 -1.85
CA LEU A 58 -1.63 8.78 -0.62
C LEU A 58 -1.74 9.66 0.63
N HIS A 59 -1.05 10.80 0.65
CA HIS A 59 -1.21 11.80 1.72
C HIS A 59 -2.64 12.33 1.78
N LEU A 60 -3.23 12.67 0.64
CA LEU A 60 -4.62 13.13 0.57
C LEU A 60 -5.60 12.12 1.19
N LEU A 61 -5.47 10.82 0.90
CA LEU A 61 -6.33 9.80 1.49
C LEU A 61 -6.14 9.66 3.01
N ARG A 62 -4.88 9.70 3.46
CA ARG A 62 -4.54 9.65 4.89
C ARG A 62 -5.12 10.84 5.66
N GLU A 63 -5.09 12.02 5.07
CA GLU A 63 -5.63 13.25 5.67
C GLU A 63 -7.16 13.32 5.59
N TYR A 64 -7.75 12.72 4.54
CA TYR A 64 -9.19 12.75 4.30
C TYR A 64 -10.00 12.05 5.42
N SER A 65 -9.47 10.98 6.01
CA SER A 65 -10.10 10.30 7.13
C SER A 65 -9.11 9.51 7.96
N SER A 66 -9.22 9.59 9.29
CA SER A 66 -8.42 8.79 10.23
C SER A 66 -8.61 7.27 10.06
N ARG A 67 -9.68 6.85 9.37
CA ARG A 67 -9.94 5.44 9.06
C ARG A 67 -9.09 4.91 7.91
N PHE A 68 -8.50 5.77 7.08
CA PHE A 68 -7.46 5.35 6.14
C PHE A 68 -6.15 5.16 6.89
N GLN A 69 -5.96 3.95 7.43
CA GLN A 69 -4.87 3.63 8.32
C GLN A 69 -3.88 2.68 7.66
N GLY A 70 -2.68 3.21 7.42
CA GLY A 70 -1.55 2.46 6.90
C GLY A 70 -1.64 2.14 5.41
N PHE A 71 -0.57 1.51 4.94
CA PHE A 71 -0.32 1.24 3.53
C PHE A 71 0.01 -0.23 3.33
N LEU A 72 -0.61 -0.84 2.32
CA LEU A 72 -0.26 -2.16 1.82
C LEU A 72 0.67 -1.92 0.61
N CYS A 73 1.96 -2.12 0.84
CA CYS A 73 3.02 -1.91 -0.14
C CYS A 73 3.31 -3.21 -0.90
N VAL A 74 3.73 -3.06 -2.15
CA VAL A 74 4.15 -4.16 -3.01
C VAL A 74 5.55 -4.65 -2.67
N SER A 75 6.42 -3.75 -2.17
CA SER A 75 7.78 -4.11 -1.78
C SER A 75 8.26 -3.32 -0.55
N ALA A 76 9.31 -3.82 0.10
CA ALA A 76 9.94 -3.15 1.24
C ALA A 76 10.69 -1.88 0.79
N ARG A 77 11.27 -1.87 -0.41
CA ARG A 77 11.88 -0.68 -1.01
C ARG A 77 10.85 0.42 -1.31
N GLU A 78 9.66 0.05 -1.79
CA GLU A 78 8.54 1.00 -1.93
C GLU A 78 8.17 1.57 -0.56
N ALA A 79 7.98 0.71 0.45
CA ALA A 79 7.67 1.15 1.80
C ALA A 79 8.75 2.10 2.36
N LEU A 80 10.03 1.82 2.13
CA LEU A 80 11.14 2.70 2.54
C LEU A 80 11.11 4.04 1.81
N HIS A 81 10.78 4.05 0.52
CA HIS A 81 10.58 5.30 -0.23
C HIS A 81 9.42 6.12 0.38
N LEU A 82 8.26 5.50 0.62
CA LEU A 82 7.10 6.15 1.23
C LEU A 82 7.39 6.63 2.66
N ALA A 83 8.24 5.90 3.40
CA ALA A 83 8.69 6.33 4.73
C ALA A 83 9.53 7.61 4.69
N ASN A 84 10.34 7.80 3.64
CA ASN A 84 11.07 9.05 3.39
C ASN A 84 10.14 10.21 3.04
N GLU A 85 9.00 9.91 2.40
CA GLU A 85 7.94 10.86 2.10
C GLU A 85 7.01 11.17 3.31
N GLY A 86 7.37 10.70 4.51
CA GLY A 86 6.63 10.98 5.75
C GLY A 86 5.45 10.07 6.04
N LEU A 87 5.27 8.98 5.28
CA LEU A 87 4.29 7.94 5.58
C LEU A 87 4.84 6.94 6.62
N ASP A 88 3.93 6.15 7.20
CA ASP A 88 4.21 5.12 8.21
C ASP A 88 3.09 4.06 8.21
N ASP A 89 3.25 3.00 9.01
CA ASP A 89 2.32 1.88 9.12
C ASP A 89 2.21 1.08 7.81
N PHE A 90 3.25 0.31 7.52
CA PHE A 90 3.41 -0.48 6.30
C PHE A 90 3.16 -1.97 6.54
N LEU A 91 2.39 -2.58 5.64
CA LEU A 91 2.34 -4.03 5.45
C LEU A 91 2.92 -4.30 4.07
N ILE A 92 4.03 -5.04 4.00
CA ILE A 92 4.62 -5.45 2.74
C ILE A 92 3.86 -6.70 2.33
N GLY A 93 2.96 -6.56 1.36
CA GLY A 93 1.88 -7.50 1.07
C GLY A 93 2.27 -8.74 0.27
N TYR A 94 3.56 -8.97 0.04
CA TYR A 94 4.08 -10.10 -0.71
C TYR A 94 5.39 -10.58 -0.06
N PRO A 95 5.66 -11.89 -0.02
CA PRO A 95 6.94 -12.37 0.46
C PRO A 95 8.10 -11.89 -0.42
N PHE A 96 9.28 -11.70 0.18
CA PHE A 96 10.46 -11.21 -0.52
C PHE A 96 11.76 -11.85 -0.03
N TYR A 97 12.64 -12.19 -0.96
CA TYR A 97 13.97 -12.76 -0.69
C TYR A 97 15.12 -11.87 -1.12
N GLN A 98 14.89 -10.95 -2.06
CA GLN A 98 15.97 -10.16 -2.63
C GLN A 98 16.66 -9.37 -1.52
N ARG A 99 18.00 -9.41 -1.52
CA ARG A 99 18.82 -8.74 -0.50
C ARG A 99 18.44 -7.28 -0.31
N ALA A 100 18.21 -6.54 -1.41
CA ALA A 100 17.84 -5.14 -1.35
C ALA A 100 16.46 -4.90 -0.69
N GLU A 101 15.52 -5.84 -0.80
CA GLU A 101 14.21 -5.76 -0.11
C GLU A 101 14.37 -6.08 1.39
N GLN A 102 15.17 -7.11 1.71
CA GLN A 102 15.51 -7.48 3.08
C GLN A 102 16.22 -6.33 3.83
N GLU A 103 17.21 -5.70 3.19
CA GLU A 103 17.91 -4.52 3.72
C GLU A 103 16.97 -3.32 3.89
N ALA A 104 16.07 -3.08 2.94
CA ALA A 104 15.07 -2.00 3.04
C ALA A 104 14.09 -2.24 4.20
N PHE A 105 13.65 -3.48 4.39
CA PHE A 105 12.77 -3.84 5.52
C PHE A 105 13.48 -3.69 6.86
N LEU A 106 14.73 -4.16 6.98
CA LEU A 106 15.54 -3.94 8.18
C LEU A 106 15.74 -2.45 8.47
N GLU A 107 15.95 -1.64 7.43
CA GLU A 107 16.11 -0.19 7.59
C GLU A 107 14.83 0.50 8.06
N LEU A 108 13.65 0.09 7.57
CA LEU A 108 12.37 0.56 8.11
C LEU A 108 12.27 0.29 9.61
N VAL A 109 12.58 -0.93 10.03
CA VAL A 109 12.49 -1.34 11.45
C VAL A 109 13.55 -0.62 12.29
N ARG A 110 14.77 -0.46 11.79
CA ARG A 110 15.84 0.32 12.45
C ARG A 110 15.44 1.77 12.68
N ARG A 111 14.67 2.37 11.76
CA ARG A 111 14.11 3.73 11.89
C ARG A 111 12.89 3.82 12.81
N GLY A 112 12.47 2.72 13.43
CA GLY A 112 11.28 2.68 14.28
C GLY A 112 9.96 2.85 13.51
N LYS A 113 9.96 2.61 12.20
CA LYS A 113 8.73 2.63 11.40
C LYS A 113 7.90 1.40 11.74
N LYS A 114 6.57 1.55 11.69
CA LYS A 114 5.65 0.43 11.80
C LYS A 114 5.70 -0.33 10.47
N ALA A 115 6.35 -1.49 10.46
CA ALA A 115 6.49 -2.32 9.26
C ALA A 115 6.23 -3.79 9.60
N VAL A 116 5.40 -4.44 8.80
CA VAL A 116 5.06 -5.87 8.91
C VAL A 116 5.38 -6.56 7.59
N ALA A 117 6.12 -7.66 7.65
CA ALA A 117 6.40 -8.48 6.46
C ALA A 117 5.38 -9.61 6.35
N LEU A 118 4.80 -9.79 5.16
CA LEU A 118 3.94 -10.92 4.88
C LEU A 118 4.77 -12.16 4.53
N ILE A 119 4.38 -13.31 5.08
CA ILE A 119 5.02 -14.62 4.88
C ILE A 119 3.95 -15.67 4.62
N ASP A 120 4.28 -16.70 3.85
CA ASP A 120 3.41 -17.86 3.60
C ASP A 120 4.12 -19.21 3.90
N SER A 121 5.39 -19.15 4.33
CA SER A 121 6.25 -20.32 4.51
C SER A 121 7.32 -20.05 5.58
N LEU A 122 7.91 -21.14 6.09
CA LEU A 122 8.95 -21.05 7.13
C LEU A 122 10.23 -20.45 6.57
N GLU A 123 10.54 -20.73 5.30
CA GLU A 123 11.72 -20.23 4.58
C GLU A 123 11.70 -18.70 4.48
N HIS A 124 10.53 -18.09 4.29
CA HIS A 124 10.37 -16.64 4.34
C HIS A 124 10.72 -16.07 5.72
N ALA A 125 10.23 -16.70 6.79
CA ALA A 125 10.54 -16.30 8.15
C ALA A 125 12.04 -16.49 8.48
N GLN A 126 12.65 -17.55 7.99
CA GLN A 126 14.09 -17.82 8.17
C GLN A 126 14.96 -16.79 7.43
N ALA A 127 14.60 -16.42 6.21
CA ALA A 127 15.33 -15.40 5.44
C ALA A 127 15.25 -14.01 6.10
N LEU A 128 14.07 -13.63 6.61
CA LEU A 128 13.91 -12.43 7.43
C LEU A 128 14.74 -12.52 8.70
N ASN A 129 14.65 -13.62 9.45
CA ASN A 129 15.40 -13.80 10.68
C ASN A 129 16.92 -13.69 10.45
N TYR A 130 17.45 -14.30 9.38
CA TYR A 130 18.85 -14.19 8.98
C TYR A 130 19.28 -12.73 8.80
N THR A 131 18.47 -11.91 8.12
CA THR A 131 18.74 -10.48 7.93
C THR A 131 18.80 -9.71 9.25
N PHE A 132 18.04 -10.12 10.25
CA PHE A 132 17.97 -9.48 11.57
C PHE A 132 19.02 -9.99 12.57
N GLN A 133 19.75 -11.08 12.26
CA GLN A 133 20.74 -11.66 13.16
C GLN A 133 21.81 -10.64 13.56
N GLY A 134 22.14 -10.60 14.85
CA GLY A 134 23.15 -9.71 15.41
C GLY A 134 22.72 -8.23 15.53
N THR A 135 21.53 -7.85 15.04
CA THR A 135 21.05 -6.47 15.12
C THR A 135 20.36 -6.13 16.45
N GLY A 136 19.87 -7.15 17.18
CA GLY A 136 19.03 -6.97 18.37
C GLY A 136 17.61 -6.47 18.07
N LEU A 137 17.27 -6.24 16.80
CA LEU A 137 15.95 -5.80 16.36
C LEU A 137 15.03 -6.99 16.11
N GLN A 138 13.73 -6.73 16.16
CA GLN A 138 12.67 -7.68 15.82
C GLN A 138 11.58 -6.95 15.03
N ALA A 139 10.88 -7.69 14.17
CA ALA A 139 9.77 -7.17 13.41
C ALA A 139 8.61 -8.18 13.41
N PRO A 140 7.36 -7.70 13.45
CA PRO A 140 6.21 -8.58 13.29
C PRO A 140 6.13 -9.13 11.85
N VAL A 141 5.57 -10.33 11.73
CA VAL A 141 5.20 -10.94 10.46
C VAL A 141 3.69 -11.17 10.40
N CYS A 142 3.13 -11.13 9.20
CA CYS A 142 1.75 -11.49 8.90
C CYS A 142 1.75 -12.80 8.10
N ILE A 143 1.00 -13.81 8.54
CA ILE A 143 0.90 -15.08 7.82
C ILE A 143 -0.21 -14.96 6.78
N GLU A 144 0.12 -15.16 5.51
CA GLU A 144 -0.85 -15.27 4.43
C GLU A 144 -1.57 -16.61 4.49
N ALA A 145 -2.90 -16.57 4.42
CA ALA A 145 -3.73 -17.75 4.34
C ALA A 145 -4.44 -17.78 2.99
N ASP A 146 -4.26 -18.87 2.24
CA ASP A 146 -5.03 -19.09 1.02
C ASP A 146 -6.48 -19.47 1.39
N VAL A 147 -7.39 -18.56 1.07
CA VAL A 147 -8.86 -18.74 1.20
C VAL A 147 -9.56 -18.75 -0.16
N SER A 148 -8.79 -18.82 -1.25
CA SER A 148 -9.29 -18.82 -2.62
C SER A 148 -9.42 -20.22 -3.20
N SER A 149 -8.59 -21.15 -2.72
CA SER A 149 -8.59 -22.54 -3.13
C SER A 149 -9.63 -23.35 -2.36
N ASP A 150 -10.51 -24.05 -3.07
CA ASP A 150 -11.38 -25.08 -2.51
C ASP A 150 -10.64 -26.43 -2.57
N TRP A 151 -10.13 -26.86 -1.42
CA TRP A 151 -9.47 -28.17 -1.29
C TRP A 151 -10.47 -29.29 -0.95
N GLY A 152 -11.78 -29.02 -1.03
CA GLY A 152 -12.85 -29.98 -0.78
C GLY A 152 -12.84 -30.50 0.66
N TRP A 153 -12.41 -31.76 0.82
CA TRP A 153 -12.55 -32.58 2.03
C TRP A 153 -11.35 -32.50 2.99
N VAL A 154 -10.41 -31.58 2.75
CA VAL A 154 -9.19 -31.41 3.56
C VAL A 154 -9.39 -30.41 4.73
N TYR A 155 -10.59 -29.85 4.88
CA TYR A 155 -10.98 -29.02 6.03
C TYR A 155 -12.19 -29.60 6.77
#